data_AF-A0A839T2H4-F1
#
_entry.id   AF-A0A839T2H4-F1
#
_cell.length_a   1.000
_cell.length_b   1.000
_cell.length_c   1.000
_cell.angle_alpha   90.00
_cell.angle_beta   90.00
_cell.angle_gamma   90.00
#
_symmetry.space_group_name_H-M   'P 1'
#
loop_
_entity.id
_entity.type
_entity.pdbx_description
1 polymer ?
#
loop_
_entity_poly.entity_id
_entity_poly.type
_entity_poly.pdbx_seq_one_letter_code
_entity_poly.pdbx_strand_id
1 'polypeptide(L)' 'METQLQQDRNPLHHTQNMQQRFQEMIDHLRSDIDKVDEPQLQAMFETSAEVLVGLSKAFRDYEQKNETAWQH' A
#
# COMPACT_ATOMS: atom_id res chain seq x y z
N MET A 1 24.71 -7.86 -12.66
CA MET A 1 23.99 -8.74 -11.70
C MET A 1 23.99 -8.17 -10.27
N GLU A 2 24.97 -7.35 -9.87
CA GLU A 2 25.06 -6.83 -8.49
C GLU A 2 23.98 -5.80 -8.11
N THR A 3 23.42 -5.09 -9.09
CA THR A 3 22.40 -4.06 -8.87
C THR A 3 21.03 -4.58 -8.43
N GLN A 4 20.67 -5.83 -8.78
CA GLN A 4 19.37 -6.42 -8.43
C GLN A 4 19.33 -6.92 -6.96
N LEU A 5 20.45 -7.45 -6.46
CA LEU A 5 20.58 -7.92 -5.06
C LEU A 5 20.52 -6.78 -4.04
N GLN A 6 20.96 -5.57 -4.42
CA GLN A 6 20.98 -4.41 -3.53
C GLN A 6 19.60 -3.76 -3.39
N GLN A 7 18.77 -3.80 -4.45
CA GLN A 7 17.37 -3.38 -4.41
C GLN A 7 16.52 -4.31 -3.54
N ASP A 8 16.85 -5.61 -3.52
CA ASP A 8 16.18 -6.64 -2.72
C ASP A 8 16.47 -6.55 -1.22
N ARG A 9 17.42 -5.70 -0.80
CA ARG A 9 17.73 -5.43 0.60
C ARG A 9 17.39 -4.00 1.03
N ASN A 10 16.99 -3.13 0.10
CA ASN A 10 16.63 -1.76 0.43
C ASN A 10 15.22 -1.73 1.02
N PRO A 11 15.05 -1.40 2.33
CA PRO A 11 13.73 -1.36 2.94
C PRO A 11 12.80 -0.35 2.27
N LEU A 12 13.31 0.77 1.74
CA LEU A 12 12.50 1.77 1.03
C LEU A 12 11.91 1.21 -0.28
N HIS A 13 12.68 0.39 -0.99
CA HIS A 13 12.19 -0.24 -2.22
C HIS A 13 11.06 -1.24 -1.91
N HIS A 14 11.19 -2.00 -0.81
CA HIS A 14 10.12 -2.90 -0.35
C HIS A 14 8.88 -2.16 0.10
N THR A 15 9.01 -1.05 0.82
CA THR A 15 7.84 -0.26 1.26
C THR A 15 7.14 0.42 0.10
N GLN A 16 7.87 0.92 -0.89
CA GLN A 16 7.29 1.49 -2.12
C GLN A 16 6.52 0.44 -2.93
N ASN A 17 7.10 -0.75 -3.12
CA ASN A 17 6.44 -1.86 -3.81
C ASN A 17 5.15 -2.31 -3.10
N MET A 18 5.15 -2.34 -1.77
CA MET A 18 3.95 -2.67 -1.00
C MET A 18 2.88 -1.59 -1.09
N GLN A 19 3.26 -0.30 -1.01
CA GLN A 19 2.31 0.81 -1.21
C GLN A 19 1.64 0.75 -2.58
N GLN A 20 2.38 0.43 -3.65
CA GLN A 20 1.80 0.25 -4.98
C GLN A 20 0.75 -0.88 -5.00
N ARG A 21 1.07 -2.04 -4.41
CA ARG A 21 0.13 -3.17 -4.33
C ARG A 21 -1.12 -2.84 -3.51
N PHE A 22 -0.97 -2.07 -2.44
CA PHE A 22 -2.13 -1.58 -1.68
C PHE A 22 -3.00 -0.68 -2.54
N GLN A 23 -2.42 0.24 -3.30
CA GLN A 23 -3.16 1.12 -4.20
C GLN A 23 -3.93 0.33 -5.26
N GLU A 24 -3.28 -0.61 -5.93
CA GLU A 24 -3.92 -1.49 -6.94
C GLU A 24 -5.13 -2.23 -6.34
N MET A 25 -5.01 -2.73 -5.12
CA MET A 25 -6.08 -3.46 -4.45
C MET A 25 -7.21 -2.56 -3.92
N ILE A 26 -6.88 -1.36 -3.45
CA ILE A 26 -7.88 -0.32 -3.10
C ILE A 26 -8.72 0.02 -4.32
N ASP A 27 -8.07 0.25 -5.47
CA ASP A 27 -8.75 0.62 -6.71
C ASP A 27 -9.65 -0.53 -7.20
N HIS A 28 -9.18 -1.78 -7.09
CA HIS A 28 -10.00 -2.95 -7.42
C HIS A 28 -11.23 -3.08 -6.49
N LEU A 29 -11.04 -3.00 -5.17
CA LEU A 29 -12.15 -3.10 -4.21
C LEU A 29 -13.21 -2.04 -4.46
N ARG A 30 -12.80 -0.79 -4.69
CA ARG A 30 -13.72 0.31 -4.97
C ARG A 30 -14.39 0.19 -6.33
N SER A 31 -13.68 -0.30 -7.35
CA SER A 31 -14.28 -0.56 -8.66
C SER A 31 -15.35 -1.66 -8.61
N ASP A 32 -15.20 -2.64 -7.72
CA ASP A 32 -16.15 -3.75 -7.59
C ASP A 32 -17.42 -3.38 -6.81
N ILE A 33 -17.40 -2.30 -6.01
CA ILE A 33 -18.60 -1.75 -5.35
C ILE A 33 -19.69 -1.42 -6.38
N ASP A 34 -19.31 -0.82 -7.51
CA ASP A 34 -20.24 -0.44 -8.58
C ASP A 34 -20.74 -1.64 -9.42
N LYS A 35 -20.20 -2.84 -9.21
CA LYS A 35 -20.52 -4.06 -9.98
C LYS A 35 -21.43 -5.03 -9.24
N VAL A 36 -21.68 -4.81 -7.94
CA VAL A 36 -22.45 -5.72 -7.09
C VAL A 36 -23.62 -4.98 -6.45
N ASP A 37 -24.79 -5.63 -6.36
CA ASP A 37 -26.00 -5.05 -5.75
C ASP A 37 -26.19 -5.45 -4.29
N GLU A 38 -25.28 -6.25 -3.71
CA GLU A 38 -25.39 -6.72 -2.32
C GLU A 38 -24.80 -5.67 -1.35
N PRO A 39 -25.62 -5.00 -0.50
CA PRO A 39 -25.14 -3.87 0.31
C PRO A 39 -24.09 -4.27 1.36
N GLN A 40 -24.16 -5.50 1.87
CA GLN A 40 -23.20 -6.00 2.87
C GLN A 40 -21.82 -6.22 2.24
N LEU A 41 -21.77 -6.75 1.01
CA LEU A 41 -20.54 -6.92 0.27
C LEU A 41 -19.90 -5.57 -0.11
N GLN A 42 -20.71 -4.61 -0.56
CA GLN A 42 -20.24 -3.24 -0.82
C GLN A 42 -19.59 -2.62 0.42
N ALA A 43 -20.24 -2.74 1.59
CA ALA A 43 -19.70 -2.23 2.84
C ALA A 43 -18.39 -2.94 3.25
N MET A 44 -18.29 -4.24 3.02
CA MET A 44 -17.08 -5.02 3.26
C MET A 44 -15.91 -4.57 2.36
N PHE A 45 -16.18 -4.28 1.09
CA PHE A 45 -15.17 -3.76 0.16
C PHE A 45 -14.68 -2.37 0.56
N GLU A 46 -15.57 -1.44 0.91
CA GLU A 46 -15.14 -0.10 1.34
C GLU A 46 -14.34 -0.16 2.65
N THR A 47 -14.82 -0.94 3.64
CA THR A 47 -14.08 -1.12 4.91
C THR A 47 -12.67 -1.70 4.67
N SER A 48 -12.57 -2.67 3.75
CA SER A 48 -11.29 -3.28 3.40
C SER A 48 -10.36 -2.29 2.70
N ALA A 49 -10.90 -1.44 1.80
CA ALA A 49 -10.16 -0.37 1.14
C ALA A 49 -9.63 0.65 2.17
N GLU A 50 -10.44 1.05 3.15
CA GLU A 50 -10.03 1.97 4.22
C GLU A 50 -8.89 1.40 5.09
N VAL A 51 -8.93 0.11 5.43
CA VAL A 51 -7.84 -0.55 6.15
C VAL A 51 -6.54 -0.51 5.33
N LEU A 52 -6.61 -0.80 4.03
CA LEU A 52 -5.44 -0.73 3.14
C LEU A 52 -4.89 0.69 3.01
N VAL A 53 -5.75 1.72 2.98
CA VAL A 53 -5.33 3.13 3.02
C VAL A 53 -4.56 3.42 4.32
N GLY A 54 -5.06 2.94 5.47
CA GLY A 54 -4.36 3.06 6.75
C GLY A 54 -2.98 2.39 6.75
N LEU A 55 -2.87 1.20 6.17
CA LEU A 55 -1.59 0.50 6.01
C LEU A 55 -0.64 1.26 5.08
N SER A 56 -1.11 1.76 3.93
CA SER A 56 -0.29 2.56 3.02
C SER A 56 0.27 3.81 3.71
N LYS A 57 -0.53 4.45 4.57
CA LYS A 57 -0.07 5.60 5.36
C LYS A 57 1.04 5.21 6.34
N ALA A 58 0.88 4.10 7.07
CA ALA A 58 1.90 3.62 8.00
C ALA A 58 3.24 3.34 7.31
N PHE A 59 3.21 2.84 6.07
CA PHE A 59 4.40 2.62 5.26
C PHE A 59 5.07 3.93 4.84
N ARG A 60 4.29 4.92 4.40
CA ARG A 60 4.78 6.27 4.09
C ARG A 60 5.41 6.95 5.32
N ASP A 61 4.78 6.81 6.48
CA ASP A 61 5.29 7.35 7.75
C ASP A 61 6.64 6.71 8.14
N TYR A 62 6.84 5.42 7.84
CA TYR A 62 8.12 4.73 8.00
C TYR A 62 9.19 5.28 7.05
N GLU A 63 8.86 5.50 5.78
CA GLU A 63 9.77 6.07 4.78
C GLU A 63 10.26 7.46 5.20
N GLN A 64 9.35 8.35 5.60
CA GLN A 64 9.68 9.72 6.04
C GLN A 64 10.59 9.74 7.28
N LYS A 65 10.34 8.85 8.25
CA LYS A 65 11.21 8.70 9.43
C LYS A 65 12.61 8.21 9.06
N ASN A 66 12.70 7.27 8.12
CA ASN A 66 14.00 6.82 7.61
C ASN A 66 14.71 7.91 6.82
N GLU A 67 14.04 8.64 5.93
CA GLU A 67 14.69 9.74 5.21
C GLU A 67 15.31 10.77 6.17
N THR A 68 14.60 11.11 7.24
CA THR A 68 15.09 12.06 8.26
C THR A 68 16.27 11.51 9.07
N ALA A 69 16.27 10.21 9.38
CA ALA A 69 17.32 9.57 10.18
C ALA A 69 18.67 9.45 9.44
N TRP A 70 18.67 9.50 8.11
CA TRP A 70 19.87 9.35 7.27
C TRP A 70 20.43 10.70 6.78
N GLN A 71 19.86 11.83 7.21
CA GLN A 71 20.36 13.19 6.93
C GLN A 71 21.44 13.69 7.92
N HIS A 72 21.95 12.84 8.82
CA HIS A 72 23.01 13.17 9.79
C HIS A 72 24.27 12.33 9.58
#